data_AF-A0A7K4DA44-F1
#
_entry.id   AF-A0A7K4DA44-F1
#
_cell.length_a   1.000
_cell.length_b   1.000
_cell.length_c   1.000
_cell.angle_alpha   90.00
_cell.angle_beta   90.00
_cell.angle_gamma   90.00
#
_symmetry.space_group_name_H-M   'P 1'
#
loop_
_entity.id
_entity.type
_entity.pdbx_description
1 polymer ?
#
loop_
_entity_poly.entity_id
_entity_poly.type
_entity_poly.pdbx_seq_one_letter_code
_entity_poly.pdbx_strand_id
1 'polypeptide(L)'
;MKKDTYFKDIFEMLDQFKTAIKRLHDQGVNVSILENDIRRITDKINISFSDSNDETLNIIRKEVLGDCIFLRKKIADAIRKQIRDIIENEIK
;
A
#
# COMPACT_ATOMS: atom_id res chain seq x y z
N MET A 1 17.59 -0.40 -12.80
CA MET A 1 17.87 1.05 -12.63
C MET A 1 18.17 1.34 -11.16
N LYS A 2 18.82 2.47 -10.79
CA LYS A 2 19.08 2.86 -9.37
C LYS A 2 17.81 2.77 -8.49
N LYS A 3 16.65 3.05 -9.09
CA LYS A 3 15.30 2.95 -8.51
C LYS A 3 14.94 1.57 -7.97
N ASP A 4 15.18 0.54 -8.78
CA ASP A 4 14.85 -0.84 -8.41
C ASP A 4 15.77 -1.36 -7.30
N THR A 5 16.94 -0.74 -7.11
CA THR A 5 17.86 -1.07 -6.02
C THR A 5 17.46 -0.39 -4.72
N TYR A 6 17.08 0.90 -4.77
CA TYR A 6 16.75 1.69 -3.58
C TYR A 6 15.36 1.42 -3.00
N PHE A 7 14.41 0.93 -3.80
CA PHE A 7 13.01 0.76 -3.37
C PHE A 7 12.49 -0.66 -3.59
N LYS A 8 13.39 -1.65 -3.80
CA LYS A 8 13.02 -3.04 -4.13
C LYS A 8 11.96 -3.63 -3.19
N ASP A 9 12.27 -3.63 -1.91
CA ASP A 9 11.42 -4.13 -0.83
C ASP A 9 10.10 -3.37 -0.72
N ILE A 10 10.11 -2.07 -0.99
CA ILE A 10 8.90 -1.25 -1.04
C ILE A 10 8.01 -1.66 -2.22
N PHE A 11 8.58 -1.90 -3.40
CA PHE A 11 7.81 -2.39 -4.54
C PHE A 11 7.22 -3.79 -4.27
N GLU A 12 8.01 -4.68 -3.68
CA GLU A 12 7.53 -6.00 -3.27
C GLU A 12 6.36 -5.89 -2.28
N MET A 13 6.42 -4.97 -1.30
CA MET A 13 5.31 -4.69 -0.39
C MET A 13 4.09 -4.12 -1.12
N LEU A 14 4.28 -3.16 -2.04
CA LEU A 14 3.18 -2.57 -2.79
C LEU A 14 2.46 -3.62 -3.65
N ASP A 15 3.17 -4.58 -4.24
CA ASP A 15 2.53 -5.65 -5.02
C ASP A 15 1.74 -6.62 -4.14
N GLN A 16 2.23 -6.91 -2.92
CA GLN A 16 1.45 -7.65 -1.92
C GLN A 16 0.18 -6.87 -1.54
N PHE A 17 0.27 -5.56 -1.34
CA PHE A 17 -0.88 -4.71 -1.03
C PHE A 17 -1.90 -4.68 -2.17
N LYS A 18 -1.46 -4.52 -3.42
CA LYS A 18 -2.34 -4.59 -4.61
C LYS A 18 -3.09 -5.92 -4.65
N THR A 19 -2.39 -7.03 -4.39
CA THR A 19 -3.01 -8.35 -4.36
C THR A 19 -4.08 -8.46 -3.27
N ALA A 20 -3.80 -7.97 -2.06
CA ALA A 20 -4.75 -7.98 -0.94
C ALA A 20 -5.97 -7.09 -1.23
N ILE A 21 -5.74 -5.88 -1.75
CA ILE A 21 -6.79 -4.94 -2.14
C ILE A 21 -7.67 -5.51 -3.23
N LYS A 22 -7.09 -6.14 -4.26
CA LYS A 22 -7.85 -6.80 -5.31
C LYS A 22 -8.78 -7.87 -4.75
N ARG A 23 -8.29 -8.70 -3.81
CA ARG A 23 -9.13 -9.73 -3.16
C ARG A 23 -10.30 -9.10 -2.38
N LEU A 24 -10.06 -8.00 -1.67
CA LEU A 24 -11.14 -7.27 -0.98
C LEU A 24 -12.17 -6.71 -1.96
N HIS A 25 -11.70 -6.12 -3.08
CA HIS A 25 -12.57 -5.63 -4.14
C HIS A 25 -13.42 -6.75 -4.76
N ASP A 26 -12.80 -7.90 -5.08
CA ASP A 26 -13.49 -9.08 -5.62
C ASP A 26 -14.54 -9.64 -4.64
N GLN A 27 -14.41 -9.35 -3.34
CA GLN A 27 -15.39 -9.65 -2.29
C GLN A 27 -16.45 -8.56 -2.09
N GLY A 28 -16.47 -7.54 -2.94
CA GLY A 28 -17.45 -6.44 -2.90
C GLY A 28 -17.10 -5.30 -1.92
N VAL A 29 -15.90 -5.30 -1.32
CA VAL A 29 -15.46 -4.20 -0.46
C VAL A 29 -15.10 -2.99 -1.30
N ASN A 30 -15.59 -1.80 -0.92
CA ASN A 30 -15.13 -0.55 -1.53
C ASN A 30 -13.69 -0.25 -1.10
N VAL A 31 -12.75 -0.37 -2.05
CA VAL A 31 -11.30 -0.19 -1.81
C VAL A 31 -10.72 1.10 -2.37
N SER A 32 -11.55 2.01 -2.88
CA SER A 32 -11.10 3.25 -3.57
C SER A 32 -10.07 4.07 -2.78
N ILE A 33 -10.22 4.14 -1.45
CA ILE A 33 -9.27 4.82 -0.56
C ILE A 33 -7.90 4.11 -0.56
N LEU A 34 -7.90 2.76 -0.49
CA LEU A 34 -6.67 1.96 -0.47
C LEU A 34 -5.92 2.05 -1.81
N GLU A 35 -6.65 2.05 -2.92
CA GLU A 35 -6.07 2.24 -4.26
C GLU A 35 -5.46 3.62 -4.45
N ASN A 36 -6.13 4.66 -3.95
CA ASN A 36 -5.59 6.02 -3.95
C ASN A 36 -4.32 6.14 -3.09
N ASP A 37 -4.28 5.46 -1.94
CA ASP A 37 -3.08 5.41 -1.09
C ASP A 37 -1.89 4.74 -1.82
N ILE A 38 -2.12 3.62 -2.52
CA ILE A 38 -1.08 2.97 -3.35
C ILE A 38 -0.58 3.90 -4.45
N ARG A 39 -1.49 4.56 -5.15
CA ARG A 39 -1.13 5.50 -6.23
C ARG A 39 -0.26 6.62 -5.69
N ARG A 40 -0.67 7.26 -4.59
CA ARG A 40 0.07 8.33 -3.91
C ARG A 40 1.49 7.89 -3.51
N ILE A 41 1.64 6.69 -2.95
CA ILE A 41 2.96 6.14 -2.60
C ILE A 41 3.80 5.94 -3.86
N THR A 42 3.22 5.35 -4.90
CA THR A 42 3.91 5.08 -6.17
C THR A 42 4.37 6.38 -6.83
N ASP A 43 3.53 7.41 -6.85
CA ASP A 43 3.84 8.72 -7.41
C ASP A 43 4.96 9.41 -6.64
N LYS A 44 4.97 9.32 -5.30
CA LYS A 44 6.06 9.83 -4.46
C LYS A 44 7.39 9.18 -4.80
N ILE A 45 7.41 7.87 -5.04
CA ILE A 45 8.61 7.17 -5.52
C ILE A 45 8.97 7.61 -6.94
N ASN A 46 8.02 7.82 -7.83
CA ASN A 46 8.30 8.23 -9.21
C ASN A 46 8.91 9.63 -9.30
N ILE A 47 8.32 10.60 -8.61
CA ILE A 47 8.76 12.00 -8.60
C ILE A 47 10.15 12.12 -7.98
N SER A 48 10.44 11.31 -6.95
CA SER A 48 11.73 11.37 -6.26
C SER A 48 12.94 10.91 -7.08
N PHE A 49 12.75 10.27 -8.23
CA PHE A 49 13.87 9.86 -9.07
C PHE A 49 14.29 10.87 -10.13
N SER A 50 13.56 11.97 -10.33
CA SER A 50 13.84 12.86 -11.46
C SER A 50 15.07 13.75 -11.28
N ASP A 51 15.57 13.99 -10.06
CA ASP A 51 16.79 14.82 -9.82
C ASP A 51 17.41 14.64 -8.42
N SER A 52 17.15 13.53 -7.72
CA SER A 52 17.57 13.36 -6.31
C SER A 52 18.96 12.76 -6.15
N ASN A 53 19.72 13.29 -5.18
CA ASN A 53 20.93 12.67 -4.65
C ASN A 53 20.60 11.50 -3.68
N ASP A 54 21.62 10.72 -3.30
CA ASP A 54 21.42 9.52 -2.48
C ASP A 54 20.89 9.83 -1.05
N GLU A 55 21.17 11.02 -0.50
CA GLU A 55 20.63 11.44 0.80
C GLU A 55 19.12 11.73 0.72
N THR A 56 18.70 12.48 -0.30
CA THR A 56 17.30 12.75 -0.60
C THR A 56 16.53 11.45 -0.84
N LEU A 57 17.10 10.51 -1.59
CA LEU A 57 16.50 9.18 -1.81
C LEU A 57 16.33 8.40 -0.50
N ASN A 58 17.28 8.48 0.43
CA ASN A 58 17.18 7.84 1.74
C ASN A 58 16.08 8.44 2.63
N ILE A 59 15.90 9.76 2.61
CA ILE A 59 14.81 10.44 3.34
C ILE A 59 13.46 9.99 2.78
N ILE A 60 13.31 10.03 1.46
CA ILE A 60 12.06 9.67 0.79
C ILE A 60 11.74 8.18 1.02
N ARG A 61 12.75 7.31 0.99
CA ARG A 61 12.60 5.90 1.35
C ARG A 61 12.03 5.72 2.75
N LYS A 62 12.53 6.44 3.76
CA LYS A 62 12.01 6.37 5.14
C LYS A 62 10.56 6.84 5.22
N GLU A 63 10.22 7.93 4.56
CA GLU A 63 8.84 8.43 4.53
C GLU A 63 7.89 7.44 3.86
N VAL A 64 8.28 6.91 2.70
CA VAL A 64 7.50 5.92 1.96
C VAL A 64 7.32 4.64 2.77
N LEU A 65 8.34 4.19 3.51
CA LEU A 65 8.20 3.05 4.44
C LEU A 65 7.15 3.33 5.51
N GLY A 66 7.11 4.55 6.06
CA GLY A 66 6.07 4.98 6.99
C GLY A 66 4.67 4.92 6.36
N ASP A 67 4.52 5.44 5.14
CA ASP A 67 3.27 5.36 4.38
C ASP A 67 2.85 3.90 4.13
N CYS A 68 3.78 3.00 3.79
CA CYS A 68 3.52 1.57 3.61
C CYS A 68 3.06 0.89 4.89
N ILE A 69 3.65 1.23 6.05
CA ILE A 69 3.22 0.68 7.36
C ILE A 69 1.78 1.10 7.66
N PHE A 70 1.44 2.36 7.39
CA PHE A 70 0.09 2.86 7.61
C PHE A 70 -0.93 2.21 6.67
N LEU A 71 -0.58 2.04 5.39
CA LEU A 71 -1.41 1.34 4.43
C LEU A 71 -1.62 -0.12 4.81
N ARG A 72 -0.58 -0.82 5.28
CA ARG A 72 -0.70 -2.20 5.78
C ARG A 72 -1.73 -2.30 6.91
N LYS A 73 -1.74 -1.34 7.84
CA LYS A 73 -2.75 -1.29 8.91
C LYS A 73 -4.16 -1.12 8.35
N LYS A 74 -4.36 -0.17 7.42
CA LYS A 74 -5.66 0.06 6.77
C LYS A 74 -6.19 -1.19 6.05
N ILE A 75 -5.32 -1.91 5.33
CA ILE A 75 -5.68 -3.18 4.68
C ILE A 75 -6.09 -4.23 5.72
N ALA A 76 -5.31 -4.39 6.80
CA ALA A 76 -5.64 -5.32 7.86
C ALA A 76 -6.98 -4.99 8.54
N ASP A 77 -7.27 -3.71 8.75
CA ASP A 77 -8.53 -3.25 9.34
C ASP A 77 -9.71 -3.50 8.40
N ALA A 78 -9.54 -3.30 7.09
CA ALA A 78 -10.55 -3.64 6.09
C ALA A 78 -10.86 -5.16 6.08
N ILE A 79 -9.82 -6.00 6.14
CA ILE A 79 -9.97 -7.46 6.24
C ILE A 79 -10.73 -7.85 7.52
N ARG A 80 -10.35 -7.28 8.67
CA ARG A 80 -11.01 -7.56 9.95
C ARG A 80 -12.48 -7.16 9.93
N LYS A 81 -12.79 -6.00 9.35
CA LYS A 81 -14.17 -5.54 9.19
C LYS A 81 -14.95 -6.53 8.33
N GLN A 82 -14.40 -6.94 7.18
CA GLN A 82 -15.06 -7.89 6.30
C GLN A 82 -15.37 -9.23 6.98
N ILE A 83 -14.41 -9.77 7.75
CA ILE A 83 -14.63 -11.01 8.53
C ILE A 83 -15.75 -10.83 9.54
N ARG A 84 -15.77 -9.69 10.25
CA ARG A 84 -16.83 -9.38 11.22
C ARG A 84 -18.19 -9.30 10.55
N ASP A 85 -18.28 -8.58 9.44
CA ASP A 85 -19.53 -8.40 8.70
C ASP A 85 -20.06 -9.76 8.19
N ILE A 86 -19.19 -10.69 7.77
CA ILE A 86 -19.57 -12.06 7.41
C ILE A 86 -20.16 -12.81 8.62
N ILE A 87 -19.45 -12.83 9.75
CA ILE A 87 -19.89 -13.54 10.96
C ILE A 87 -21.24 -13.00 11.47
N GLU A 88 -21.41 -11.68 11.48
CA GLU A 88 -22.66 -11.04 11.92
C GLU A 88 -23.84 -11.32 10.98
N ASN A 89 -23.57 -11.55 9.70
CA ASN A 89 -24.59 -11.92 8.72
C ASN A 89 -24.96 -13.41 8.75
N GLU A 90 -24.06 -14.30 9.20
CA GLU A 90 -24.34 -15.75 9.31
C GLU A 90 -25.05 -16.14 10.62
N ILE A 91 -24.96 -15.31 11.67
CA ILE A 91 -25.64 -15.56 12.95
C ILE A 91 -27.10 -15.05 12.94
N LYS A 92 -27.52 -14.34 11.89
CA LYS A 92 -28.91 -13.90 11.67
C LYS A 92 -29.70 -14.87 10.80
#